data_AF-A0A7C5J4W4-F1
#
_entry.id   AF-A0A7C5J4W4-F1
#
_cell.length_a   1.000
_cell.length_b   1.000
_cell.length_c   1.000
_cell.angle_alpha   90.00
_cell.angle_beta   90.00
_cell.angle_gamma   90.00
#
_symmetry.space_group_name_H-M   'P 1'
#
loop_
_entity.id
_entity.type
_entity.pdbx_description
1 polymer ?
#
loop_
_entity_poly.entity_id
_entity_poly.type
_entity_poly.pdbx_seq_one_letter_code
_entity_poly.pdbx_strand_id
1 'polypeptide(L)'
;MRAATAPLEKEGQKAGWAVSDVGLEAWRMREWQTLTVRATPVLTSPYRFDNPAQRMGRMGAAGLPVGLALVAEGFRRGWGPSPVALVFGGSDGGERGAVALVRPAASR
;
A
#
# COMPACT_ATOMS: atom_id res chain seq x y z
N MET A 1 -10.11 -0.60 -0.20
CA MET A 1 -9.30 -0.63 1.04
C MET A 1 -9.99 -1.37 2.17
N ARG A 2 -11.18 -0.96 2.65
CA ARG A 2 -11.89 -1.66 3.75
C ARG A 2 -11.96 -3.18 3.62
N ALA A 3 -12.37 -3.67 2.43
CA ALA A 3 -12.43 -5.11 2.17
C ALA A 3 -11.06 -5.81 2.30
N ALA A 4 -9.98 -5.16 1.86
CA ALA A 4 -8.63 -5.69 1.94
C ALA A 4 -8.06 -5.66 3.37
N THR A 5 -8.52 -4.74 4.22
CA THR A 5 -8.03 -4.58 5.61
C THR A 5 -8.91 -5.27 6.64
N ALA A 6 -10.11 -5.71 6.28
CA ALA A 6 -11.02 -6.41 7.20
C ALA A 6 -10.40 -7.64 7.91
N PRO A 7 -9.58 -8.48 7.25
CA PRO A 7 -8.88 -9.56 7.95
C PRO A 7 -7.86 -9.04 8.98
N LEU A 8 -7.10 -7.99 8.63
CA LEU A 8 -6.13 -7.38 9.53
C LEU A 8 -6.81 -6.82 10.79
N GLU A 9 -7.93 -6.12 10.62
CA GLU A 9 -8.72 -5.57 11.72
C GLU A 9 -9.23 -6.67 12.67
N LYS A 10 -9.72 -7.79 12.13
CA LYS A 10 -10.17 -8.95 12.94
C LYS A 10 -9.04 -9.56 13.77
N GLU A 11 -7.82 -9.53 13.24
CA GLU A 11 -6.62 -10.08 13.89
C GLU A 11 -5.89 -9.04 14.75
N GLY A 12 -6.42 -7.83 14.88
CA GLY A 12 -5.77 -6.73 15.61
C GLY A 12 -4.46 -6.25 14.97
N GLN A 13 -4.23 -6.58 13.69
CA GLN A 13 -3.05 -6.19 12.93
C GLN A 13 -3.24 -4.82 12.27
N LYS A 14 -2.14 -4.09 12.10
CA LYS A 14 -2.10 -2.78 11.44
C LYS A 14 -0.91 -2.70 10.49
N ALA A 15 -1.09 -2.00 9.38
CA ALA A 15 -0.06 -1.83 8.37
C ALA A 15 0.91 -0.70 8.75
N GLY A 16 2.21 -0.99 8.74
CA GLY A 16 3.26 0.02 8.92
C GLY A 16 3.92 0.42 7.59
N TRP A 17 3.53 -0.21 6.49
CA TRP A 17 4.02 0.11 5.16
C TRP A 17 2.85 0.26 4.18
N ALA A 18 2.91 1.27 3.34
CA ALA A 18 1.94 1.53 2.31
C ALA A 18 2.66 1.89 1.01
N VAL A 19 2.27 1.26 -0.09
CA VAL A 19 2.77 1.55 -1.44
C VAL A 19 1.58 1.95 -2.30
N SER A 20 1.68 3.09 -2.97
CA SER A 20 0.59 3.58 -3.82
C SER A 20 1.02 3.99 -5.23
N ASP A 21 0.04 4.05 -6.13
CA ASP A 21 0.23 4.47 -7.53
C ASP A 21 0.22 5.99 -7.73
N VAL A 22 0.12 6.78 -6.66
CA VAL A 22 0.02 8.24 -6.78
C VAL A 22 1.30 8.82 -7.41
N GLY A 23 1.10 9.55 -8.49
CA GLY A 23 2.14 10.35 -9.14
C GLY A 23 2.19 11.77 -8.57
N LEU A 24 2.18 12.73 -9.49
CA LEU A 24 2.22 14.17 -9.18
C LEU A 24 1.02 14.94 -9.75
N GLU A 25 0.00 14.25 -10.23
CA GLU A 25 -1.25 14.85 -10.66
C GLU A 25 -2.02 15.39 -9.47
N ALA A 26 -2.36 16.68 -9.49
CA ALA A 26 -2.96 17.37 -8.35
C ALA A 26 -4.27 16.72 -7.85
N TRP A 27 -5.13 16.26 -8.78
CA TRP A 27 -6.38 15.60 -8.41
C TRP A 27 -6.14 14.24 -7.73
N ARG A 28 -5.13 13.49 -8.19
CA ARG A 28 -4.73 12.19 -7.63
C ARG A 28 -4.14 12.35 -6.24
N MET A 29 -3.33 13.41 -6.04
CA MET A 29 -2.80 13.76 -4.71
C MET A 29 -3.91 14.10 -3.70
N ARG A 30 -4.95 14.84 -4.09
CA ARG A 30 -6.07 15.17 -3.19
C ARG A 30 -6.85 13.93 -2.76
N GLU A 31 -7.11 13.03 -3.70
CA GLU A 31 -7.74 11.75 -3.40
C GLU A 31 -6.87 10.92 -2.45
N TRP A 32 -5.58 10.82 -2.74
CA TRP A 32 -4.63 10.11 -1.90
C TRP A 32 -4.57 10.69 -0.48
N GLN A 33 -4.53 12.02 -0.31
CA GLN A 33 -4.55 12.68 1.00
C GLN A 33 -5.82 12.33 1.79
N THR A 34 -6.98 12.34 1.12
CA THR A 34 -8.27 11.96 1.74
C THR A 34 -8.25 10.50 2.17
N LEU A 35 -7.69 9.62 1.34
CA LEU A 35 -7.55 8.21 1.65
C LEU A 35 -6.62 7.99 2.84
N THR A 36 -5.48 8.67 2.92
CA THR A 36 -4.50 8.53 4.01
C THR A 36 -5.11 8.90 5.37
N VAL A 37 -5.92 9.97 5.44
CA VAL A 37 -6.65 10.33 6.67
C VAL A 37 -7.63 9.23 7.06
N ARG A 38 -8.38 8.68 6.09
CA ARG A 38 -9.35 7.60 6.31
C ARG A 38 -8.68 6.25 6.62
N ALA A 39 -7.41 6.08 6.28
CA ALA A 39 -6.62 4.88 6.54
C ALA A 39 -6.08 4.82 7.98
N THR A 40 -6.14 5.90 8.75
CA THR A 40 -5.55 5.96 10.09
C THR A 40 -5.94 4.82 11.04
N PRO A 41 -7.18 4.26 11.03
CA PRO A 41 -7.51 3.12 11.90
C PRO A 41 -6.70 1.84 11.60
N VAL A 42 -6.27 1.67 10.34
CA VAL A 42 -5.58 0.46 9.85
C VAL A 42 -4.07 0.65 9.71
N LEU A 43 -3.55 1.84 10.00
CA LEU A 43 -2.12 2.14 9.99
C LEU A 43 -1.54 2.09 11.40
N THR A 44 -0.31 1.59 11.56
CA THR A 44 0.44 1.65 12.82
C THR A 44 1.45 2.79 12.79
N SER A 45 1.70 3.43 13.93
CA SER A 45 2.78 4.42 14.05
C SER A 45 4.08 3.72 14.49
N PRO A 46 5.24 3.97 13.84
CA PRO A 46 5.40 4.76 12.61
C PRO A 46 4.91 3.98 11.37
N TYR A 47 4.34 4.70 10.39
CA TYR A 47 4.01 4.16 9.06
C TYR A 47 4.85 4.83 7.97
N ARG A 48 5.11 4.10 6.89
CA ARG A 48 5.82 4.59 5.71
C ARG A 48 4.92 4.52 4.47
N PHE A 49 4.88 5.61 3.71
CA PHE A 49 4.30 5.63 2.37
C PHE A 49 5.41 5.69 1.31
N ASP A 50 5.39 4.80 0.33
CA ASP A 50 6.22 4.87 -0.86
C ASP A 50 5.34 4.99 -2.10
N ASN A 51 5.66 5.95 -2.98
CA ASN A 51 4.90 6.25 -4.19
C ASN A 51 5.83 6.12 -5.41
N PRO A 52 6.01 4.91 -5.97
CA PRO A 52 7.02 4.68 -7.01
C PRO A 52 6.81 5.55 -8.25
N ALA A 53 5.56 5.91 -8.56
CA ALA A 53 5.23 6.76 -9.69
C ALA A 53 5.85 8.17 -9.62
N GLN A 54 6.21 8.65 -8.42
CA GLN A 54 6.92 9.92 -8.25
C GLN A 54 8.38 9.87 -8.68
N ARG A 55 8.96 8.67 -8.85
CA ARG A 55 10.36 8.46 -9.27
C ARG A 55 10.49 7.75 -10.63
N MET A 56 9.54 6.87 -10.94
CA MET A 56 9.56 6.03 -12.14
C MET A 56 8.59 6.49 -13.23
N GLY A 57 7.78 7.51 -12.95
CA GLY A 57 6.69 7.95 -13.82
C GLY A 57 5.44 7.08 -13.70
N ARG A 58 4.40 7.45 -14.45
CA ARG A 58 3.10 6.78 -14.41
C ARG A 58 3.20 5.40 -15.08
N MET A 59 2.96 4.35 -14.29
CA MET A 59 3.05 2.94 -14.73
C MET A 59 1.73 2.37 -15.28
N GLY A 60 0.63 3.12 -15.19
CA GLY A 60 -0.69 2.67 -15.63
C GLY A 60 -1.13 1.38 -14.93
N ALA A 61 -1.58 0.39 -15.71
CA ALA A 61 -2.03 -0.91 -15.22
C ALA A 61 -0.95 -1.68 -14.42
N ALA A 62 0.34 -1.37 -14.62
CA ALA A 62 1.44 -2.00 -13.90
C ALA A 62 1.68 -1.40 -12.49
N GLY A 63 1.02 -0.30 -12.11
CA GLY A 63 1.28 0.37 -10.83
C GLY A 63 1.08 -0.52 -9.60
N LEU A 64 -0.04 -1.24 -9.53
CA LEU A 64 -0.32 -2.20 -8.45
C LEU A 64 0.63 -3.41 -8.49
N PRO A 65 0.81 -4.11 -9.63
CA PRO A 65 1.79 -5.19 -9.75
C PRO A 65 3.22 -4.81 -9.32
N VAL A 66 3.69 -3.62 -9.72
CA VAL A 66 5.01 -3.12 -9.29
C VAL A 66 5.04 -2.92 -7.78
N GLY A 67 3.99 -2.34 -7.19
CA GLY A 67 3.89 -2.20 -5.74
C GLY A 67 3.91 -3.54 -5.00
N LEU A 68 3.22 -4.55 -5.52
CA LEU A 68 3.24 -5.91 -4.96
C LEU A 68 4.64 -6.51 -5.02
N ALA A 69 5.34 -6.38 -6.14
CA ALA A 69 6.71 -6.86 -6.30
C ALA A 69 7.68 -6.17 -5.33
N LEU A 70 7.56 -4.85 -5.16
CA LEU A 70 8.37 -4.08 -4.20
C LEU A 70 8.15 -4.55 -2.76
N VAL A 71 6.89 -4.77 -2.36
CA VAL A 71 6.57 -5.24 -1.02
C VAL A 71 7.06 -6.67 -0.79
N ALA A 72 6.77 -7.58 -1.73
CA ALA A 72 7.19 -8.97 -1.64
C ALA A 72 8.72 -9.07 -1.55
N GLU A 73 9.45 -8.30 -2.34
CA GLU A 73 10.90 -8.26 -2.31
C GLU A 73 11.44 -7.62 -1.02
N GLY A 74 10.76 -6.60 -0.51
CA GLY A 74 11.02 -6.00 0.80
C GLY A 74 10.91 -6.99 1.94
N PHE A 75 9.86 -7.82 1.92
CA PHE A 75 9.68 -8.89 2.89
C PHE A 75 10.73 -9.98 2.74
N ARG A 76 10.98 -10.44 1.51
CA ARG A 76 11.93 -11.52 1.21
C ARG A 76 13.36 -11.16 1.62
N ARG A 77 13.78 -9.91 1.41
CA ARG A 77 15.14 -9.44 1.75
C ARG A 77 15.24 -8.83 3.16
N GLY A 78 14.15 -8.72 3.90
CA GLY A 78 14.15 -8.25 5.29
C GLY A 78 14.29 -6.73 5.48
N TRP A 79 14.19 -5.91 4.43
CA TRP A 79 14.24 -4.44 4.53
C TRP A 79 12.86 -3.77 4.58
N GLY A 80 11.77 -4.54 4.45
CA GLY A 80 10.42 -4.03 4.65
C GLY A 80 10.26 -3.41 6.04
N PRO A 81 9.78 -2.16 6.18
CA PRO A 81 9.75 -1.43 7.45
C PRO A 81 8.73 -1.96 8.45
N SER A 82 7.84 -2.85 8.03
CA SER A 82 6.77 -3.44 8.83
C SER A 82 6.44 -4.84 8.31
N PRO A 83 5.99 -5.78 9.16
CA PRO A 83 5.51 -7.08 8.71
C PRO A 83 4.18 -7.03 7.94
N VAL A 84 3.48 -5.90 7.97
CA VAL A 84 2.19 -5.72 7.28
C VAL A 84 2.28 -4.51 6.36
N ALA A 85 1.92 -4.74 5.10
CA ALA A 85 1.94 -3.72 4.06
C ALA A 85 0.60 -3.61 3.33
N LEU A 86 0.28 -2.41 2.85
CA LEU A 86 -0.84 -2.14 1.96
C LEU A 86 -0.30 -1.72 0.60
N VAL A 87 -0.82 -2.31 -0.48
CA VAL A 87 -0.61 -1.84 -1.84
C VAL A 87 -1.95 -1.39 -2.37
N PHE A 88 -2.07 -0.14 -2.80
CA PHE A 88 -3.35 0.39 -3.28
C PHE A 88 -3.20 1.36 -4.43
N GLY A 89 -4.26 1.50 -5.21
CA GLY A 89 -4.25 2.33 -6.39
C GLY A 89 -5.64 2.50 -6.98
N GLY A 90 -5.71 3.12 -8.14
CA GLY A 90 -6.96 3.40 -8.81
C GLY A 90 -6.77 3.89 -10.22
N SER A 91 -7.84 3.77 -10.99
CA SER A 91 -7.90 4.12 -12.39
C SER A 91 -8.55 5.49 -12.61
N ASP A 92 -8.44 5.98 -13.84
CA ASP A 92 -9.17 7.15 -14.32
C ASP A 92 -10.69 6.88 -14.43
N GLY A 93 -11.11 5.62 -14.55
CA GLY A 93 -12.52 5.19 -14.55
C GLY A 93 -13.18 5.20 -13.16
N GLY A 94 -12.42 5.47 -12.09
CA GLY A 94 -12.93 5.52 -10.72
C GLY A 94 -12.79 4.21 -9.94
N GLU A 95 -12.33 3.13 -10.57
CA GLU A 95 -12.06 1.87 -9.89
C GLU A 95 -10.92 2.02 -8.87
N ARG A 96 -11.05 1.35 -7.71
CA ARG A 96 -10.07 1.38 -6.63
C ARG A 96 -9.68 -0.02 -6.21
N GLY A 97 -8.38 -0.30 -6.24
CA GLY A 97 -7.80 -1.57 -5.84
C GLY A 97 -7.00 -1.42 -4.55
N ALA A 98 -7.03 -2.45 -3.70
CA ALA A 98 -6.15 -2.54 -2.54
C ALA A 98 -5.85 -4.00 -2.22
N VAL A 99 -4.63 -4.26 -1.77
CA VAL A 99 -4.15 -5.58 -1.33
C VAL A 99 -3.42 -5.38 -0.01
N ALA A 100 -3.75 -6.21 0.97
CA ALA A 100 -2.99 -6.34 2.20
C ALA A 100 -2.00 -7.50 2.06
N LEU A 101 -0.75 -7.28 2.43
CA LEU A 101 0.30 -8.30 2.43
C LEU A 101 0.85 -8.44 3.84
N VAL A 102 0.98 -9.67 4.29
CA VAL A 102 1.63 -10.01 5.56
C VAL A 102 2.89 -10.78 5.24
N ARG A 103 4.00 -10.41 5.86
CA ARG A 103 5.27 -11.14 5.74
C ARG A 103 5.05 -12.57 6.26
N PRO A 104 5.44 -13.61 5.50
CA PRO A 104 5.36 -14.98 5.97
C PRO A 104 6.09 -15.14 7.31
N ALA A 105 5.55 -15.98 8.20
CA ALA A 105 6.33 -16.44 9.35
C ALA A 105 7.59 -17.12 8.84
N ALA A 106 8.74 -16.90 9.49
CA ALA A 106 9.95 -17.64 9.16
C ALA A 106 9.66 -19.13 9.31
N SER A 107 9.84 -19.90 8.23
CA SER A 107 9.87 -21.36 8.29
C SER A 107 10.97 -21.75 9.27
N ARG A 108 10.60 -22.43 10.37
CA ARG A 108 11.57 -23.02 11.29
C ARG A 108 12.31 -24.18 10.62
#